data_AF-A0A3B8URK3-F1
#
_entry.id   AF-A0A3B8URK3-F1
#
_cell.length_a   1.000
_cell.length_b   1.000
_cell.length_c   1.000
_cell.angle_alpha   90.00
_cell.angle_beta   90.00
_cell.angle_gamma   90.00
#
_symmetry.space_group_name_H-M   'P 1'
#
loop_
_entity.id
_entity.type
_entity.pdbx_description
1 polymer ?
#
loop_
_entity_poly.entity_id
_entity_poly.type
_entity_poly.pdbx_seq_one_letter_code
_entity_poly.pdbx_strand_id
1 'polypeptide(L)'
;MCMKEDISYSEGYTEIIPYREYDLYDVAWHDGMIAGNGHIGVIESCAPLNDNLIYQNVEFVMPSDEPRYVPGEVTSQLEEARQAVLNMDDTWNIHNRKRTNMYCHHPGQQLRIEMLKVAHNDERKTLFEDIEVTDYERYTDLKKAVIVTKFKADGIDIERKTFVPYDDDVIVTVISGIKDFGIKLFIEDFESIHKFGTGKNNAATSERRMKYLRFVKEDMIGFIAHYPSFKGSELENGGFAGVTRVYTNGGRIQTFDRMKSDMAYACIDDGAPVLKVTDTDKLVLVTYLDWTHTCEELKTGNDIEEYGIVRECISRIDNVFSKYVYQSGSESEKDNEFLYQDMLKKHELSSEEKYSRVSLDLGRQNSTIVSNEALLKRQKSEKNIV
;
A
#
# COMPACT_ATOMS: atom_id res chain seq x y z
N MET A 1 -29.14 -14.50 -6.39
CA MET A 1 -27.88 -15.05 -5.84
C MET A 1 -26.90 -15.07 -7.00
N CYS A 2 -26.09 -14.01 -7.13
CA CYS A 2 -25.16 -13.87 -8.27
C CYS A 2 -23.99 -14.83 -8.03
N MET A 3 -23.70 -15.71 -8.98
CA MET A 3 -22.56 -16.61 -8.90
C MET A 3 -21.28 -15.76 -8.96
N LYS A 4 -20.49 -15.83 -7.88
CA LYS A 4 -19.19 -15.18 -7.69
C LYS A 4 -18.11 -15.92 -8.52
N GLU A 5 -18.27 -16.00 -9.85
CA GLU A 5 -17.29 -16.65 -10.76
C GLU A 5 -16.06 -15.77 -11.02
N ASP A 6 -16.18 -14.45 -10.83
CA ASP A 6 -15.14 -13.45 -11.13
C ASP A 6 -14.49 -12.85 -9.87
N ILE A 7 -14.31 -13.65 -8.81
CA ILE A 7 -13.68 -13.16 -7.58
C ILE A 7 -12.48 -14.01 -7.16
N SER A 8 -11.48 -13.36 -6.59
CA SER A 8 -10.47 -14.01 -5.74
C SER A 8 -10.98 -14.02 -4.30
N TYR A 9 -11.37 -15.17 -3.75
CA TYR A 9 -12.14 -15.26 -2.50
C TYR A 9 -11.40 -15.97 -1.38
N SER A 10 -11.49 -15.44 -0.15
CA SER A 10 -10.94 -16.06 1.07
C SER A 10 -11.85 -15.81 2.28
N GLU A 11 -11.96 -16.82 3.14
CA GLU A 11 -12.61 -16.75 4.47
C GLU A 11 -11.58 -16.58 5.60
N GLY A 12 -10.28 -16.53 5.25
CA GLY A 12 -9.18 -16.34 6.19
C GLY A 12 -8.40 -15.06 5.90
N TYR A 13 -7.60 -14.64 6.86
CA TYR A 13 -6.69 -13.51 6.73
C TYR A 13 -5.40 -13.76 7.51
N THR A 14 -4.35 -13.06 7.08
CA THR A 14 -3.04 -13.07 7.75
C THR A 14 -2.69 -11.64 8.10
N GLU A 15 -2.57 -11.34 9.39
CA GLU A 15 -2.14 -10.02 9.84
C GLU A 15 -0.67 -9.79 9.54
N ILE A 16 -0.36 -8.60 9.01
CA ILE A 16 1.02 -8.13 8.89
C ILE A 16 1.43 -7.54 10.23
N ILE A 17 2.17 -8.33 10.99
CA ILE A 17 2.75 -7.96 12.28
C ILE A 17 4.06 -7.19 12.04
N PRO A 18 4.19 -5.93 12.52
CA PRO A 18 5.41 -5.14 12.43
C PRO A 18 6.62 -5.85 13.04
N TYR A 19 7.78 -5.76 12.40
CA TYR A 19 9.06 -6.32 12.88
C TYR A 19 9.08 -7.85 13.05
N ARG A 20 8.04 -8.55 12.61
CA ARG A 20 8.03 -10.01 12.65
C ARG A 20 9.00 -10.58 11.62
N GLU A 21 9.83 -11.51 12.06
CA GLU A 21 10.57 -12.38 11.16
C GLU A 21 9.61 -13.44 10.61
N TYR A 22 9.41 -13.43 9.29
CA TYR A 22 8.65 -14.43 8.58
C TYR A 22 9.58 -15.46 7.97
N ASP A 23 9.10 -16.69 7.85
CA ASP A 23 9.78 -17.72 7.06
C ASP A 23 9.63 -17.43 5.56
N LEU A 24 10.50 -18.02 4.74
CA LEU A 24 10.56 -17.78 3.30
C LEU A 24 9.21 -17.99 2.57
N TYR A 25 8.38 -18.89 3.09
CA TYR A 25 7.12 -19.30 2.49
C TYR A 25 5.88 -18.80 3.24
N ASP A 26 6.05 -18.01 4.31
CA ASP A 26 4.97 -17.58 5.21
C ASP A 26 4.98 -16.06 5.42
N VAL A 27 5.32 -15.32 4.36
CA VAL A 27 5.38 -13.86 4.43
C VAL A 27 3.97 -13.31 4.30
N ALA A 28 3.44 -12.72 5.37
CA ALA A 28 2.03 -12.33 5.49
C ALA A 28 1.48 -11.48 4.34
N TRP A 29 2.29 -10.62 3.74
CA TRP A 29 1.83 -9.77 2.62
C TRP A 29 1.59 -10.56 1.32
N HIS A 30 2.14 -11.76 1.15
CA HIS A 30 1.86 -12.63 0.00
C HIS A 30 0.39 -13.06 -0.06
N ASP A 31 -0.30 -13.08 1.08
CA ASP A 31 -1.73 -13.39 1.18
C ASP A 31 -2.62 -12.14 0.98
N GLY A 32 -2.03 -10.98 0.68
CA GLY A 32 -2.76 -9.73 0.50
C GLY A 32 -3.62 -9.70 -0.77
N MET A 33 -4.72 -8.95 -0.71
CA MET A 33 -5.55 -8.65 -1.89
C MET A 33 -4.98 -7.44 -2.62
N ILE A 34 -5.12 -7.39 -3.94
CA ILE A 34 -4.46 -6.37 -4.76
C ILE A 34 -5.45 -5.56 -5.60
N ALA A 35 -5.16 -4.28 -5.77
CA ALA A 35 -5.79 -3.38 -6.73
C ALA A 35 -4.76 -2.38 -7.25
N GLY A 36 -4.92 -1.94 -8.51
CA GLY A 36 -4.02 -0.98 -9.13
C GLY A 36 -4.49 -0.55 -10.51
N ASN A 37 -3.98 0.59 -10.98
CA ASN A 37 -4.33 1.16 -12.28
C ASN A 37 -3.20 1.10 -13.32
N GLY A 38 -2.07 0.47 -12.97
CA GLY A 38 -0.86 0.37 -13.79
C GLY A 38 0.18 1.47 -13.52
N HIS A 39 -0.16 2.50 -12.73
CA HIS A 39 0.77 3.50 -12.22
C HIS A 39 0.95 3.33 -10.71
N ILE A 40 -0.14 3.42 -9.95
CA ILE A 40 -0.18 3.19 -8.51
C ILE A 40 -1.05 1.97 -8.16
N GLY A 41 -0.82 1.41 -6.97
CA GLY A 41 -1.56 0.26 -6.49
C GLY A 41 -1.45 0.07 -4.98
N VAL A 42 -2.18 -0.92 -4.48
CA VAL A 42 -2.25 -1.26 -3.06
C VAL A 42 -2.32 -2.77 -2.89
N ILE A 43 -1.60 -3.26 -1.87
CA ILE A 43 -1.75 -4.59 -1.32
C ILE A 43 -2.38 -4.44 0.05
N GLU A 44 -3.56 -5.03 0.26
CA GLU A 44 -4.33 -4.96 1.50
C GLU A 44 -4.28 -6.31 2.22
N SER A 45 -3.88 -6.33 3.48
CA SER A 45 -3.92 -7.57 4.29
C SER A 45 -5.36 -8.04 4.54
N CYS A 46 -6.31 -7.11 4.49
CA CYS A 46 -7.73 -7.27 4.76
C CYS A 46 -8.03 -7.76 6.18
N ALA A 47 -7.10 -7.63 7.12
CA ALA A 47 -7.33 -8.01 8.51
C ALA A 47 -8.44 -7.14 9.11
N PRO A 48 -9.45 -7.72 9.79
CA PRO A 48 -10.67 -7.01 10.18
C PRO A 48 -10.39 -5.84 11.14
N LEU A 49 -9.51 -6.04 12.11
CA LEU A 49 -9.23 -5.03 13.15
C LEU A 49 -7.88 -4.31 12.97
N ASN A 50 -6.88 -4.94 12.35
CA ASN A 50 -5.50 -4.45 12.26
C ASN A 50 -4.96 -4.50 10.83
N ASP A 51 -5.64 -3.84 9.89
CA ASP A 51 -5.29 -3.92 8.48
C ASP A 51 -4.08 -3.09 8.11
N ASN A 52 -3.38 -3.51 7.06
CA ASN A 52 -2.22 -2.82 6.53
C ASN A 52 -2.38 -2.70 5.00
N LEU A 53 -2.31 -1.45 4.54
CA LEU A 53 -2.35 -1.07 3.12
C LEU A 53 -0.93 -0.71 2.70
N ILE A 54 -0.30 -1.60 1.93
CA ILE A 54 1.04 -1.39 1.36
C ILE A 54 0.88 -0.76 -0.01
N TYR A 55 1.17 0.53 -0.11
CA TYR A 55 1.01 1.25 -1.36
C TYR A 55 2.21 1.02 -2.29
N GLN A 56 1.94 1.05 -3.59
CA GLN A 56 2.89 0.78 -4.67
C GLN A 56 2.82 1.92 -5.69
N ASN A 57 3.98 2.30 -6.22
CA ASN A 57 4.10 3.12 -7.42
C ASN A 57 5.16 2.46 -8.32
N VAL A 58 4.88 2.31 -9.61
CA VAL A 58 5.78 1.63 -10.57
C VAL A 58 7.12 2.33 -10.76
N GLU A 59 7.21 3.62 -10.39
CA GLU A 59 8.42 4.45 -10.52
C GLU A 59 9.31 4.42 -9.27
N PHE A 60 8.88 3.73 -8.21
CA PHE A 60 9.63 3.63 -6.95
C PHE A 60 10.79 2.66 -7.07
N VAL A 61 11.98 3.23 -7.25
CA VAL A 61 13.22 2.50 -7.49
C VAL A 61 14.30 2.98 -6.53
N MET A 62 14.78 2.08 -5.68
CA MET A 62 15.79 2.36 -4.67
C MET A 62 17.15 2.57 -5.34
N PRO A 63 17.80 3.73 -5.18
CA PRO A 63 19.10 3.93 -5.79
C PRO A 63 20.20 3.09 -5.12
N SER A 64 21.29 2.89 -5.87
CA SER A 64 22.48 2.18 -5.42
C SER A 64 23.75 2.93 -5.81
N ASP A 65 24.89 2.51 -5.25
CA ASP A 65 26.22 3.00 -5.61
C ASP A 65 26.75 2.38 -6.92
N GLU A 66 25.95 1.54 -7.58
CA GLU A 66 26.33 0.94 -8.85
C GLU A 66 26.20 1.95 -10.00
N PRO A 67 27.13 1.95 -10.97
CA PRO A 67 27.07 2.86 -12.11
C PRO A 67 25.90 2.52 -13.03
N ARG A 68 25.16 3.54 -13.49
CA ARG A 68 24.06 3.44 -14.49
C ARG A 68 24.51 3.37 -15.95
N TYR A 69 25.79 3.11 -16.17
CA TYR A 69 26.38 2.98 -17.50
C TYR A 69 27.12 1.65 -17.60
N VAL A 70 27.36 1.19 -18.82
CA VAL A 70 28.18 0.02 -19.07
C VAL A 70 29.64 0.39 -18.74
N PRO A 71 30.26 -0.21 -17.70
CA PRO A 71 31.64 0.12 -17.34
C PRO A 71 32.58 -0.16 -18.52
N GLY A 72 33.60 0.68 -18.71
CA GLY A 72 34.48 0.62 -19.88
C GLY A 72 35.18 -0.74 -20.03
N GLU A 73 35.50 -1.38 -18.90
CA GLU A 73 36.10 -2.71 -18.84
C GLU A 73 35.21 -3.80 -19.43
N VAL A 74 33.88 -3.64 -19.40
CA VAL A 74 32.95 -4.60 -20.02
C VAL A 74 33.07 -4.56 -21.53
N THR A 75 33.15 -3.35 -22.09
CA THR A 75 33.27 -3.15 -23.53
C THR A 75 34.64 -3.60 -24.03
N SER A 76 35.72 -3.34 -23.28
CA SER A 76 37.07 -3.74 -23.68
C SER A 76 37.30 -5.26 -23.67
N GLN A 77 36.60 -5.99 -22.81
CA GLN A 77 36.68 -7.46 -22.70
C GLN A 77 35.84 -8.20 -23.75
N LEU A 78 35.02 -7.50 -24.53
CA LEU A 78 34.07 -8.14 -25.46
C LEU A 78 34.77 -8.98 -26.54
N GLU A 79 35.91 -8.52 -27.04
CA GLU A 79 36.64 -9.27 -28.07
C GLU A 79 37.31 -10.51 -27.48
N GLU A 80 37.94 -10.39 -26.31
CA GLU A 80 38.52 -11.52 -25.60
C GLU A 80 37.48 -12.60 -25.30
N ALA A 81 36.31 -12.20 -24.79
CA ALA A 81 35.19 -13.10 -24.52
C ALA A 81 34.70 -13.82 -25.78
N ARG A 82 34.64 -13.12 -26.93
CA ARG A 82 34.27 -13.73 -28.22
C ARG A 82 35.30 -14.77 -28.66
N GLN A 83 36.59 -14.46 -28.53
CA GLN A 83 37.66 -15.39 -28.89
C GLN A 83 37.62 -16.65 -28.00
N ALA A 84 37.33 -16.53 -26.71
CA ALA A 84 37.16 -17.68 -25.83
C ALA A 84 36.02 -18.60 -26.30
N VAL A 85 34.86 -18.03 -26.66
CA VAL A 85 33.72 -18.80 -27.20
C VAL A 85 34.08 -19.49 -28.52
N LEU A 86 34.70 -18.78 -29.47
CA LEU A 86 35.08 -19.33 -30.77
C LEU A 86 36.07 -20.49 -30.66
N ASN A 87 36.98 -20.41 -29.68
CA ASN A 87 38.01 -21.42 -29.44
C ASN A 87 37.60 -22.51 -28.44
N MET A 88 36.36 -22.49 -27.94
CA MET A 88 35.87 -23.39 -26.89
C MET A 88 36.78 -23.41 -25.64
N ASP A 89 37.31 -22.24 -25.27
CA ASP A 89 38.14 -22.08 -24.07
C ASP A 89 37.22 -21.90 -22.85
N ASP A 90 37.10 -22.97 -22.06
CA ASP A 90 36.32 -23.00 -20.82
C ASP A 90 37.07 -22.45 -19.59
N THR A 91 38.34 -22.06 -19.76
CA THR A 91 39.16 -21.47 -18.69
C THR A 91 38.96 -19.96 -18.55
N TRP A 92 38.39 -19.31 -19.57
CA TRP A 92 38.10 -17.88 -19.58
C TRP A 92 37.07 -17.50 -18.49
N ASN A 93 37.29 -16.36 -17.83
CA ASN A 93 36.40 -15.88 -16.76
C ASN A 93 36.09 -14.38 -16.89
N ILE A 94 35.18 -13.89 -16.04
CA ILE A 94 34.73 -12.48 -16.05
C ILE A 94 35.66 -11.51 -15.30
N HIS A 95 36.93 -11.86 -15.08
CA HIS A 95 37.96 -11.00 -14.48
C HIS A 95 37.57 -10.35 -13.15
N ASN A 96 36.89 -11.09 -12.27
CA ASN A 96 36.34 -10.59 -10.99
C ASN A 96 35.37 -9.40 -11.13
N ARG A 97 34.80 -9.19 -12.32
CA ARG A 97 33.80 -8.15 -12.56
C ARG A 97 32.62 -8.33 -11.60
N LYS A 98 32.20 -7.23 -10.99
CA LYS A 98 30.95 -7.18 -10.22
C LYS A 98 29.80 -6.89 -11.17
N ARG A 99 28.65 -7.53 -10.93
CA ARG A 99 27.40 -7.15 -11.57
C ARG A 99 27.10 -5.69 -11.19
N THR A 100 26.69 -4.89 -12.17
CA THR A 100 26.25 -3.50 -11.99
C THR A 100 24.79 -3.36 -12.44
N ASN A 101 24.16 -2.21 -12.16
CA ASN A 101 22.77 -1.87 -12.50
C ASN A 101 21.68 -2.65 -11.74
N MET A 102 21.94 -3.06 -10.50
CA MET A 102 20.94 -3.64 -9.61
C MET A 102 20.19 -2.53 -8.89
N TYR A 103 19.11 -2.07 -9.51
CA TYR A 103 18.12 -1.24 -8.86
C TYR A 103 16.95 -2.12 -8.40
N CYS A 104 16.49 -1.90 -7.17
CA CYS A 104 15.39 -2.66 -6.58
C CYS A 104 14.15 -1.78 -6.54
N HIS A 105 13.03 -2.33 -7.00
CA HIS A 105 11.72 -1.74 -6.71
C HIS A 105 11.46 -1.81 -5.19
N HIS A 106 10.79 -0.80 -4.65
CA HIS A 106 10.39 -0.77 -3.24
C HIS A 106 8.93 -0.28 -3.08
N PRO A 107 8.26 -0.68 -1.99
CA PRO A 107 6.93 -0.15 -1.70
C PRO A 107 6.99 1.33 -1.32
N GLY A 108 5.83 2.00 -1.41
CA GLY A 108 5.57 3.27 -0.75
C GLY A 108 5.34 3.09 0.75
N GLN A 109 4.61 4.03 1.37
CA GLN A 109 4.20 3.90 2.77
C GLN A 109 3.26 2.72 3.00
N GLN A 110 3.28 2.24 4.25
CA GLN A 110 2.33 1.28 4.78
C GLN A 110 1.39 1.99 5.74
N LEU A 111 0.12 2.13 5.37
CA LEU A 111 -0.91 2.70 6.23
C LEU A 111 -1.55 1.57 7.04
N ARG A 112 -1.43 1.63 8.38
CA ARG A 112 -2.21 0.78 9.27
C ARG A 112 -3.56 1.42 9.57
N ILE A 113 -4.60 0.59 9.49
CA ILE A 113 -5.95 0.87 9.96
C ILE A 113 -6.21 -0.04 11.17
N GLU A 114 -6.26 0.56 12.35
CA GLU A 114 -6.59 -0.13 13.60
C GLU A 114 -8.01 0.26 14.03
N MET A 115 -8.91 -0.72 14.15
CA MET A 115 -10.26 -0.53 14.67
C MET A 115 -10.32 -0.94 16.14
N LEU A 116 -10.92 -0.08 16.96
CA LEU A 116 -10.95 -0.21 18.41
C LEU A 116 -12.29 0.24 18.99
N LYS A 117 -12.60 -0.22 20.20
CA LYS A 117 -13.68 0.33 21.00
C LYS A 117 -13.32 1.70 21.55
N VAL A 118 -14.31 2.58 21.63
CA VAL A 118 -14.14 3.92 22.18
C VAL A 118 -15.25 4.22 23.17
N ALA A 119 -14.91 4.91 24.26
CA ALA A 119 -15.92 5.41 25.18
C ALA A 119 -16.75 6.48 24.45
N HIS A 120 -18.08 6.38 24.51
CA HIS A 120 -18.98 7.41 23.96
C HIS A 120 -19.13 8.62 24.90
N ASN A 121 -18.02 9.12 25.44
CA ASN A 121 -17.90 10.38 26.20
C ASN A 121 -17.07 11.43 25.44
N ASP A 122 -17.02 12.68 25.91
CA ASP A 122 -16.35 13.76 25.17
C ASP A 122 -14.87 13.50 24.86
N GLU A 123 -14.18 12.72 25.71
CA GLU A 123 -12.77 12.38 25.54
C GLU A 123 -12.53 11.30 24.48
N ARG A 124 -13.57 10.53 24.10
CA ARG A 124 -13.51 9.38 23.19
C ARG A 124 -12.32 8.46 23.46
N LYS A 125 -12.06 8.19 24.73
CA LYS A 125 -10.93 7.34 25.16
C LYS A 125 -11.03 5.95 24.54
N THR A 126 -9.90 5.43 24.09
CA THR A 126 -9.76 4.05 23.64
C THR A 126 -10.11 3.11 24.79
N LEU A 127 -11.01 2.17 24.54
CA LEU A 127 -11.31 1.08 25.46
C LEU A 127 -10.45 -0.12 25.04
N PHE A 128 -9.72 -0.70 25.98
CA PHE A 128 -8.90 -1.90 25.77
C PHE A 128 -9.76 -3.15 25.94
N GLU A 129 -10.85 -3.20 25.17
CA GLU A 129 -11.80 -4.30 25.14
C GLU A 129 -11.71 -5.00 23.78
N ASP A 130 -11.83 -6.31 23.79
CA ASP A 130 -11.85 -7.09 22.56
C ASP A 130 -13.11 -6.79 21.74
N ILE A 131 -12.96 -6.82 20.42
CA ILE A 131 -14.07 -6.77 19.45
C ILE A 131 -14.27 -8.20 18.94
N GLU A 132 -15.48 -8.73 19.10
CA GLU A 132 -15.83 -10.03 18.55
C GLU A 132 -15.97 -9.92 17.03
N VAL A 133 -15.12 -10.64 16.29
CA VAL A 133 -15.18 -10.71 14.83
C VAL A 133 -15.84 -12.00 14.39
N THR A 134 -16.92 -11.89 13.62
CA THR A 134 -17.65 -13.02 13.03
C THR A 134 -17.96 -12.76 11.55
N ASP A 135 -18.44 -13.77 10.83
CA ASP A 135 -18.87 -13.68 9.43
C ASP A 135 -17.84 -13.00 8.50
N TYR A 136 -16.55 -13.26 8.73
CA TYR A 136 -15.47 -12.67 7.96
C TYR A 136 -15.41 -13.24 6.54
N GLU A 137 -15.37 -12.37 5.54
CA GLU A 137 -14.98 -12.70 4.17
C GLU A 137 -14.17 -11.57 3.54
N ARG A 138 -13.25 -11.93 2.64
CA ARG A 138 -12.57 -10.98 1.76
C ARG A 138 -12.52 -11.48 0.33
N TYR A 139 -12.54 -10.56 -0.62
CA TYR A 139 -12.32 -10.89 -2.02
C TYR A 139 -11.87 -9.69 -2.85
N THR A 140 -11.13 -9.96 -3.91
CA THR A 140 -11.03 -9.02 -5.04
C THR A 140 -12.08 -9.40 -6.07
N ASP A 141 -13.02 -8.50 -6.34
CA ASP A 141 -13.90 -8.61 -7.52
C ASP A 141 -13.06 -8.27 -8.75
N LEU A 142 -12.70 -9.28 -9.53
CA LEU A 142 -11.78 -9.16 -10.67
C LEU A 142 -12.43 -8.39 -11.82
N LYS A 143 -13.75 -8.55 -11.98
CA LYS A 143 -14.52 -7.87 -13.02
C LYS A 143 -14.64 -6.37 -12.73
N LYS A 144 -14.81 -6.01 -11.46
CA LYS A 144 -14.93 -4.61 -11.02
C LYS A 144 -13.58 -3.99 -10.62
N ALA A 145 -12.55 -4.79 -10.44
CA ALA A 145 -11.26 -4.41 -9.86
C ALA A 145 -11.41 -3.67 -8.52
N VAL A 146 -12.13 -4.29 -7.57
CA VAL A 146 -12.38 -3.74 -6.22
C VAL A 146 -12.05 -4.81 -5.18
N ILE A 147 -11.19 -4.47 -4.22
CA ILE A 147 -10.99 -5.28 -3.01
C ILE A 147 -12.17 -5.02 -2.08
N VAL A 148 -12.75 -6.08 -1.52
CA VAL A 148 -13.85 -6.00 -0.57
C VAL A 148 -13.54 -6.87 0.64
N THR A 149 -13.67 -6.30 1.83
CA THR A 149 -13.63 -7.04 3.11
C THR A 149 -14.94 -6.82 3.83
N LYS A 150 -15.55 -7.88 4.33
CA LYS A 150 -16.78 -7.85 5.13
C LYS A 150 -16.60 -8.68 6.37
N PHE A 151 -17.16 -8.21 7.48
CA PHE A 151 -17.18 -8.93 8.73
C PHE A 151 -18.20 -8.29 9.67
N LYS A 152 -18.55 -8.99 10.74
CA LYS A 152 -19.28 -8.43 11.86
C LYS A 152 -18.33 -8.09 12.99
N ALA A 153 -18.45 -6.89 13.55
CA ALA A 153 -17.77 -6.45 14.76
C ALA A 153 -18.82 -6.27 15.86
N ASP A 154 -18.78 -7.11 16.91
CA ASP A 154 -19.81 -7.17 17.96
C ASP A 154 -21.24 -7.28 17.38
N GLY A 155 -21.38 -8.05 16.29
CA GLY A 155 -22.65 -8.25 15.59
C GLY A 155 -23.03 -7.16 14.57
N ILE A 156 -22.29 -6.05 14.50
CA ILE A 156 -22.51 -4.94 13.55
C ILE A 156 -21.80 -5.23 12.24
N ASP A 157 -22.50 -5.08 11.11
CA ASP A 157 -21.93 -5.29 9.77
C ASP A 157 -20.94 -4.18 9.40
N ILE A 158 -19.70 -4.57 9.13
CA ILE A 158 -18.62 -3.71 8.63
C ILE A 158 -18.29 -4.11 7.20
N GLU A 159 -18.17 -3.11 6.32
CA GLU A 159 -17.70 -3.31 4.95
C GLU A 159 -16.53 -2.36 4.67
N ARG A 160 -15.49 -2.90 4.04
CA ARG A 160 -14.39 -2.13 3.46
C ARG A 160 -14.27 -2.38 1.98
N LYS A 161 -14.00 -1.32 1.23
CA LYS A 161 -13.80 -1.36 -0.21
C LYS A 161 -12.58 -0.55 -0.60
N THR A 162 -11.71 -1.14 -1.41
CA THR A 162 -10.51 -0.46 -1.91
C THR A 162 -10.43 -0.59 -3.42
N PHE A 163 -10.22 0.52 -4.12
CA PHE A 163 -10.15 0.57 -5.58
C PHE A 163 -9.23 1.69 -6.06
N VAL A 164 -8.74 1.57 -7.30
CA VAL A 164 -7.77 2.49 -7.90
C VAL A 164 -8.29 2.96 -9.26
N PRO A 165 -9.09 4.05 -9.31
CA PRO A 165 -9.68 4.56 -10.54
C PRO A 165 -8.61 5.02 -11.54
N TYR A 166 -8.62 4.43 -12.74
CA TYR A 166 -7.64 4.72 -13.79
C TYR A 166 -7.57 6.20 -14.19
N ASP A 167 -8.73 6.85 -14.38
CA ASP A 167 -8.79 8.23 -14.87
C ASP A 167 -8.41 9.30 -13.83
N ASP A 168 -8.55 8.96 -12.55
CA ASP A 168 -8.35 9.91 -11.45
C ASP A 168 -7.02 9.69 -10.74
N ASP A 169 -6.41 8.51 -10.92
CA ASP A 169 -5.05 8.18 -10.50
C ASP A 169 -4.81 8.43 -9.00
N VAL A 170 -5.72 7.90 -8.18
CA VAL A 170 -5.64 7.88 -6.71
C VAL A 170 -6.05 6.49 -6.22
N ILE A 171 -5.74 6.17 -4.97
CA ILE A 171 -6.20 4.96 -4.30
C ILE A 171 -7.29 5.37 -3.32
N VAL A 172 -8.45 4.73 -3.40
CA VAL A 172 -9.60 5.06 -2.55
C VAL A 172 -9.95 3.85 -1.68
N THR A 173 -9.96 4.05 -0.36
CA THR A 173 -10.41 3.06 0.62
C THR A 173 -11.62 3.59 1.37
N VAL A 174 -12.68 2.81 1.47
CA VAL A 174 -13.93 3.18 2.13
C VAL A 174 -14.22 2.18 3.22
N ILE A 175 -14.54 2.66 4.41
CA ILE A 175 -14.96 1.84 5.57
C ILE A 175 -16.35 2.30 5.98
N SER A 176 -17.31 1.38 6.12
CA SER A 176 -18.70 1.66 6.50
C SER A 176 -19.17 0.78 7.65
N GLY A 177 -20.15 1.25 8.43
CA GLY A 177 -20.68 0.56 9.60
C GLY A 177 -19.91 0.84 10.90
N ILE A 178 -19.04 1.85 10.90
CA ILE A 178 -18.06 2.09 11.98
C ILE A 178 -18.53 3.06 13.06
N LYS A 179 -19.84 3.36 13.12
CA LYS A 179 -20.40 4.37 14.03
C LYS A 179 -20.06 4.16 15.50
N ASP A 180 -19.99 2.90 15.93
CA ASP A 180 -19.76 2.51 17.32
C ASP A 180 -18.28 2.24 17.64
N PHE A 181 -17.39 2.49 16.66
CA PHE A 181 -15.97 2.20 16.76
C PHE A 181 -15.10 3.45 16.53
N GLY A 182 -13.85 3.38 16.98
CA GLY A 182 -12.80 4.31 16.60
C GLY A 182 -11.88 3.67 15.58
N ILE A 183 -11.42 4.47 14.62
CA ILE A 183 -10.39 4.08 13.65
C ILE A 183 -9.14 4.90 13.91
N LYS A 184 -8.02 4.24 14.21
CA LYS A 184 -6.69 4.87 14.20
C LYS A 184 -6.02 4.58 12.86
N LEU A 185 -5.43 5.63 12.32
CA LEU A 185 -4.62 5.61 11.11
C LEU A 185 -3.20 6.00 11.46
N PHE A 186 -2.23 5.24 10.97
CA PHE A 186 -0.83 5.56 11.15
C PHE A 186 0.07 4.94 10.10
N ILE A 187 1.20 5.59 9.83
CA ILE A 187 2.21 5.07 8.92
C ILE A 187 3.19 4.18 9.70
N GLU A 188 3.32 2.94 9.27
CA GLU A 188 4.28 1.99 9.82
C GLU A 188 5.72 2.37 9.49
N ASP A 189 6.65 1.86 10.30
CA ASP A 189 8.07 2.02 10.04
C ASP A 189 8.49 1.19 8.83
N PHE A 190 9.34 1.74 7.96
CA PHE A 190 9.89 0.97 6.84
C PHE A 190 10.71 -0.23 7.34
N GLU A 191 11.38 -0.07 8.49
CA GLU A 191 12.13 -1.12 9.17
C GLU A 191 11.25 -2.24 9.72
N SER A 192 9.94 -2.02 9.83
CA SER A 192 9.00 -3.07 10.22
C SER A 192 8.76 -4.09 9.10
N ILE A 193 9.13 -3.75 7.86
CA ILE A 193 9.02 -4.62 6.69
C ILE A 193 10.05 -5.75 6.80
N HIS A 194 9.58 -6.97 6.59
CA HIS A 194 10.44 -8.15 6.63
C HIS A 194 11.66 -7.99 5.71
N LYS A 195 12.86 -8.13 6.28
CA LYS A 195 14.16 -7.99 5.59
C LYS A 195 14.45 -6.60 5.02
N PHE A 196 13.79 -5.55 5.50
CA PHE A 196 14.16 -4.18 5.15
C PHE A 196 15.66 -3.95 5.40
N GLY A 197 16.32 -3.33 4.43
CA GLY A 197 17.75 -3.00 4.53
C GLY A 197 18.68 -4.21 4.64
N THR A 198 18.23 -5.43 4.35
CA THR A 198 19.01 -6.66 4.58
C THR A 198 19.15 -7.49 3.32
N GLY A 199 20.37 -7.56 2.82
CA GLY A 199 20.75 -8.32 1.62
C GLY A 199 21.26 -9.73 1.92
N LYS A 200 21.86 -10.35 0.90
CA LYS A 200 22.46 -11.69 1.01
C LYS A 200 23.51 -11.73 2.13
N ASN A 201 23.53 -12.81 2.92
CA ASN A 201 24.42 -12.99 4.07
C ASN A 201 24.30 -11.86 5.12
N ASN A 202 23.12 -11.27 5.28
CA ASN A 202 22.83 -10.19 6.21
C ASN A 202 23.65 -8.91 5.97
N ALA A 203 24.12 -8.69 4.73
CA ALA A 203 24.78 -7.45 4.36
C ALA A 203 23.80 -6.27 4.40
N ALA A 204 24.26 -5.10 4.84
CA ALA A 204 23.49 -3.88 4.77
C ALA A 204 23.29 -3.44 3.31
N THR A 205 22.09 -2.99 2.97
CA THR A 205 21.73 -2.51 1.63
C THR A 205 21.41 -1.01 1.63
N SER A 206 21.21 -0.43 0.44
CA SER A 206 21.00 1.02 0.24
C SER A 206 19.86 1.58 1.07
N GLU A 207 18.79 0.82 1.26
CA GLU A 207 17.58 1.18 2.00
C GLU A 207 17.91 1.68 3.42
N ARG A 208 18.99 1.18 4.05
CA ARG A 208 19.42 1.65 5.38
C ARG A 208 19.87 3.11 5.42
N ARG A 209 20.21 3.69 4.27
CA ARG A 209 20.65 5.09 4.12
C ARG A 209 19.52 6.03 3.74
N MET A 210 18.30 5.52 3.52
CA MET A 210 17.13 6.35 3.29
C MET A 210 16.85 7.18 4.55
N LYS A 211 16.23 8.34 4.38
CA LYS A 211 15.68 9.12 5.49
C LYS A 211 14.23 9.43 5.20
N TYR A 212 13.38 9.29 6.20
CA TYR A 212 11.96 9.59 6.05
C TYR A 212 11.36 10.24 7.30
N LEU A 213 10.28 10.98 7.09
CA LEU A 213 9.49 11.64 8.12
C LEU A 213 8.02 11.29 7.91
N ARG A 214 7.31 10.91 8.97
CA ARG A 214 5.85 10.74 8.95
C ARG A 214 5.20 12.01 9.49
N PHE A 215 3.96 12.24 9.07
CA PHE A 215 3.22 13.41 9.53
C PHE A 215 1.73 13.16 9.62
N VAL A 216 1.09 13.96 10.47
CA VAL A 216 -0.35 14.24 10.45
C VAL A 216 -0.52 15.74 10.41
N LYS A 217 -1.30 16.25 9.46
CA LYS A 217 -1.69 17.66 9.36
C LYS A 217 -3.18 17.72 9.07
N GLU A 218 -3.95 18.26 10.01
CA GLU A 218 -5.42 18.35 9.91
C GLU A 218 -6.07 16.98 9.66
N ASP A 219 -6.65 16.77 8.47
CA ASP A 219 -7.28 15.55 7.99
C ASP A 219 -6.35 14.70 7.10
N MET A 220 -5.06 15.03 7.04
CA MET A 220 -4.08 14.33 6.22
C MET A 220 -3.09 13.56 7.09
N ILE A 221 -2.72 12.38 6.61
CA ILE A 221 -1.65 11.56 7.15
C ILE A 221 -0.76 11.05 6.01
N GLY A 222 0.55 11.03 6.23
CA GLY A 222 1.45 10.62 5.19
C GLY A 222 2.90 10.54 5.63
N PHE A 223 3.77 10.49 4.63
CA PHE A 223 5.20 10.54 4.81
C PHE A 223 5.89 11.20 3.61
N ILE A 224 7.14 11.56 3.84
CA ILE A 224 8.10 11.93 2.81
C ILE A 224 9.41 11.19 3.09
N ALA A 225 10.08 10.75 2.03
CA ALA A 225 11.37 10.10 2.10
C ALA A 225 12.34 10.71 1.09
N HIS A 226 13.56 10.95 1.54
CA HIS A 226 14.70 11.27 0.69
C HIS A 226 15.49 9.98 0.45
N TYR A 227 15.76 9.68 -0.81
CA TYR A 227 16.53 8.50 -1.17
C TYR A 227 17.97 8.59 -0.66
N PRO A 228 18.66 7.45 -0.50
CA PRO A 228 20.11 7.46 -0.31
C PRO A 228 20.81 8.26 -1.41
N SER A 229 21.66 9.20 -1.01
CA SER A 229 22.43 10.01 -1.96
C SER A 229 23.67 9.24 -2.44
N PHE A 230 23.74 9.04 -3.75
CA PHE A 230 24.85 8.38 -4.43
C PHE A 230 25.33 9.25 -5.59
N LYS A 231 26.61 9.63 -5.55
CA LYS A 231 27.19 10.49 -6.58
C LYS A 231 27.01 9.91 -7.98
N GLY A 232 26.34 10.65 -8.85
CA GLY A 232 26.08 10.25 -10.23
C GLY A 232 24.85 9.37 -10.42
N SER A 233 24.07 9.11 -9.36
CA SER A 233 22.72 8.56 -9.47
C SER A 233 21.74 9.63 -9.95
N GLU A 234 20.79 9.26 -10.80
CA GLU A 234 19.69 10.18 -11.21
C GLU A 234 18.75 10.54 -10.05
N LEU A 235 18.81 9.78 -8.95
CA LEU A 235 18.06 9.99 -7.72
C LEU A 235 18.97 10.46 -6.57
N GLU A 236 20.17 11.00 -6.88
CA GLU A 236 21.12 11.48 -5.87
C GLU A 236 20.50 12.48 -4.88
N ASN A 237 19.58 13.31 -5.38
CA ASN A 237 18.79 14.26 -4.59
C ASN A 237 17.29 13.91 -4.64
N GLY A 238 16.96 12.70 -5.06
CA GLY A 238 15.58 12.29 -5.28
C GLY A 238 14.87 11.90 -3.99
N GLY A 239 13.56 11.81 -4.08
CA GLY A 239 12.73 11.33 -2.98
C GLY A 239 11.35 10.89 -3.48
N PHE A 240 10.52 10.50 -2.53
CA PHE A 240 9.15 10.09 -2.77
C PHE A 240 8.28 10.44 -1.57
N ALA A 241 6.99 10.61 -1.82
CA ALA A 241 6.03 10.92 -0.78
C ALA A 241 4.74 10.14 -0.99
N GLY A 242 3.98 10.07 0.09
CA GLY A 242 2.64 9.52 0.08
C GLY A 242 1.76 10.31 1.01
N VAL A 243 0.58 10.71 0.53
CA VAL A 243 -0.40 11.46 1.29
C VAL A 243 -1.71 10.70 1.25
N THR A 244 -2.33 10.52 2.41
CA THR A 244 -3.71 10.04 2.55
C THR A 244 -4.53 11.13 3.20
N ARG A 245 -5.59 11.57 2.53
CA ARG A 245 -6.58 12.50 3.07
C ARG A 245 -7.80 11.74 3.58
N VAL A 246 -8.30 12.16 4.73
CA VAL A 246 -9.39 11.54 5.48
C VAL A 246 -10.67 12.35 5.31
N TYR A 247 -11.63 11.79 4.60
CA TYR A 247 -12.97 12.36 4.49
C TYR A 247 -13.95 11.59 5.38
N THR A 248 -14.66 12.34 6.22
CA THR A 248 -15.67 11.81 7.14
C THR A 248 -16.98 12.52 6.86
N ASN A 249 -18.08 11.78 6.69
CA ASN A 249 -19.41 12.39 6.56
C ASN A 249 -19.98 12.67 7.96
N GLY A 250 -19.39 13.66 8.63
CA GLY A 250 -19.51 13.88 10.07
C GLY A 250 -18.54 12.99 10.89
N GLY A 251 -18.25 13.41 12.12
CA GLY A 251 -17.33 12.72 13.03
C GLY A 251 -16.35 13.66 13.72
N ARG A 252 -15.44 13.09 14.49
CA ARG A 252 -14.36 13.79 15.19
C ARG A 252 -13.02 13.21 14.78
N ILE A 253 -12.11 14.09 14.36
CA ILE A 253 -10.70 13.78 14.14
C ILE A 253 -9.90 14.26 15.35
N GLN A 254 -9.10 13.36 15.91
CA GLN A 254 -8.16 13.62 16.99
C GLN A 254 -6.76 13.18 16.55
N THR A 255 -5.74 13.93 16.93
CA THR A 255 -4.35 13.59 16.61
C THR A 255 -3.55 13.45 17.89
N PHE A 256 -2.61 12.50 17.90
CA PHE A 256 -1.67 12.30 19.01
C PHE A 256 -0.44 11.54 18.51
N ASP A 257 0.66 11.64 19.26
CA ASP A 257 1.89 10.92 18.98
C ASP A 257 2.04 9.68 19.86
N ARG A 258 2.54 8.60 19.26
CA ARG A 258 3.09 7.45 19.98
C ARG A 258 4.60 7.58 20.07
N MET A 259 5.19 6.81 20.98
CA MET A 259 6.64 6.68 21.05
C MET A 259 7.17 6.07 19.75
N LYS A 260 8.18 6.70 19.16
CA LYS A 260 8.90 6.13 18.02
C LYS A 260 9.64 4.87 18.46
N SER A 261 9.62 3.85 17.60
CA SER A 261 10.40 2.63 17.81
C SER A 261 11.90 2.90 17.72
N ASP A 262 12.68 2.33 18.63
CA ASP A 262 14.16 2.38 18.57
C ASP A 262 14.71 1.66 17.31
N MET A 263 13.90 0.81 16.67
CA MET A 263 14.26 0.12 15.43
C MET A 263 14.07 0.97 14.17
N ALA A 264 13.36 2.11 14.26
CA ALA A 264 13.08 3.00 13.13
C ALA A 264 14.24 3.96 12.82
N TYR A 265 15.42 3.42 12.47
CA TYR A 265 16.67 4.19 12.37
C TYR A 265 16.79 5.11 11.14
N ALA A 266 16.01 4.89 10.09
CA ALA A 266 15.87 5.77 8.93
C ALA A 266 14.84 6.87 9.18
N CYS A 267 13.98 6.69 10.18
CA CYS A 267 12.95 7.65 10.55
C CYS A 267 13.53 8.82 11.35
N ILE A 268 13.40 10.03 10.82
CA ILE A 268 13.94 11.23 11.46
C ILE A 268 12.96 11.93 12.38
N ASP A 269 11.66 11.63 12.33
CA ASP A 269 10.67 12.24 13.23
C ASP A 269 10.94 11.92 14.71
N ASP A 270 10.45 12.78 15.61
CA ASP A 270 10.63 12.61 17.06
C ASP A 270 9.58 11.67 17.70
N GLY A 271 8.46 11.44 17.00
CA GLY A 271 7.34 10.63 17.44
C GLY A 271 6.63 9.95 16.28
N ALA A 272 5.75 8.99 16.58
CA ALA A 272 4.97 8.27 15.59
C ALA A 272 3.53 8.79 15.56
N PRO A 273 3.19 9.73 14.66
CA PRO A 273 1.90 10.41 14.67
C PRO A 273 0.75 9.45 14.33
N VAL A 274 -0.41 9.72 14.93
CA VAL A 274 -1.65 8.97 14.77
C VAL A 274 -2.79 9.93 14.50
N LEU A 275 -3.60 9.60 13.51
CA LEU A 275 -4.88 10.24 13.25
C LEU A 275 -5.99 9.28 13.69
N LYS A 276 -6.81 9.69 14.65
CA LYS A 276 -7.95 8.92 15.16
C LYS A 276 -9.27 9.55 14.72
N VAL A 277 -10.12 8.74 14.11
CA VAL A 277 -11.47 9.10 13.69
C VAL A 277 -12.48 8.39 14.58
N THR A 278 -13.51 9.12 15.03
CA THR A 278 -14.63 8.60 15.82
C THR A 278 -15.94 9.29 15.39
N ASP A 279 -17.09 8.79 15.88
CA ASP A 279 -18.41 9.39 15.67
C ASP A 279 -18.83 9.50 14.20
N THR A 280 -18.34 8.59 13.36
CA THR A 280 -18.71 8.52 11.94
C THR A 280 -19.14 7.12 11.58
N ASP A 281 -20.18 6.99 10.76
CA ASP A 281 -20.59 5.69 10.21
C ASP A 281 -19.73 5.29 9.01
N LYS A 282 -19.03 6.27 8.41
CA LYS A 282 -18.28 6.08 7.17
C LYS A 282 -17.02 6.92 7.12
N LEU A 283 -15.93 6.27 6.75
CA LEU A 283 -14.62 6.87 6.53
C LEU A 283 -14.18 6.61 5.09
N VAL A 284 -13.78 7.66 4.38
CA VAL A 284 -13.17 7.55 3.05
C VAL A 284 -11.74 8.07 3.11
N LEU A 285 -10.80 7.24 2.66
CA LEU A 285 -9.40 7.55 2.55
C LEU A 285 -9.06 7.72 1.07
N VAL A 286 -8.47 8.85 0.70
CA VAL A 286 -7.96 9.08 -0.65
C VAL A 286 -6.45 9.25 -0.56
N THR A 287 -5.72 8.33 -1.18
CA THR A 287 -4.27 8.26 -1.12
C THR A 287 -3.65 8.50 -2.49
N TYR A 288 -2.58 9.26 -2.54
CA TYR A 288 -1.71 9.38 -3.70
C TYR A 288 -0.24 9.24 -3.30
N LEU A 289 0.55 8.73 -4.23
CA LEU A 289 1.99 8.51 -4.10
C LEU A 289 2.69 9.11 -5.31
N ASP A 290 3.82 9.78 -5.09
CA ASP A 290 4.62 10.30 -6.18
C ASP A 290 6.12 10.35 -5.82
N TRP A 291 6.97 10.57 -6.81
CA TRP A 291 8.41 10.68 -6.66
C TRP A 291 8.97 11.91 -7.39
N THR A 292 10.20 12.29 -7.04
CA THR A 292 10.89 13.42 -7.64
C THR A 292 12.39 13.19 -7.74
N HIS A 293 13.03 13.80 -8.72
CA HIS A 293 14.49 13.89 -8.83
C HIS A 293 15.11 14.89 -7.85
N THR A 294 14.30 15.81 -7.30
CA THR A 294 14.76 16.84 -6.36
C THR A 294 13.80 16.89 -5.17
N CYS A 295 14.20 16.25 -4.08
CA CYS A 295 13.55 16.29 -2.77
C CYS A 295 14.34 17.26 -1.90
N GLU A 296 13.64 18.13 -1.17
CA GLU A 296 14.28 19.01 -0.22
C GLU A 296 14.88 18.20 0.95
N GLU A 297 15.88 18.79 1.61
CA GLU A 297 16.49 18.19 2.80
C GLU A 297 15.45 18.03 3.91
N LEU A 298 15.26 16.79 4.37
CA LEU A 298 14.27 16.49 5.40
C LEU A 298 14.70 17.04 6.76
N LYS A 299 13.80 17.78 7.41
CA LYS A 299 14.00 18.40 8.74
C LYS A 299 12.79 18.16 9.63
N THR A 300 13.06 17.85 10.89
CA THR A 300 12.01 17.73 11.91
C THR A 300 11.40 19.09 12.22
N GLY A 301 10.09 19.12 12.43
CA GLY A 301 9.36 20.34 12.78
C GLY A 301 9.08 21.31 11.62
N ASN A 302 9.53 21.02 10.40
CA ASN A 302 9.15 21.78 9.22
C ASN A 302 7.67 21.55 8.88
N ASP A 303 7.02 22.56 8.30
CA ASP A 303 5.70 22.36 7.70
C ASP A 303 5.85 21.40 6.50
N ILE A 304 5.00 20.38 6.46
CA ILE A 304 5.01 19.37 5.40
C ILE A 304 4.75 19.98 4.02
N GLU A 305 4.08 21.12 3.97
CA GLU A 305 3.87 21.87 2.74
C GLU A 305 5.12 22.61 2.26
N GLU A 306 6.23 22.63 2.99
CA GLU A 306 7.51 23.12 2.47
C GLU A 306 8.10 22.18 1.41
N TYR A 307 7.75 20.89 1.46
CA TYR A 307 8.24 19.88 0.53
C TYR A 307 7.43 19.87 -0.77
N GLY A 308 8.08 20.08 -1.92
CA GLY A 308 7.42 20.15 -3.23
C GLY A 308 6.62 18.91 -3.57
N ILE A 309 7.19 17.73 -3.36
CA ILE A 309 6.55 16.45 -3.68
C ILE A 309 5.29 16.18 -2.81
N VAL A 310 5.26 16.70 -1.58
CA VAL A 310 4.07 16.58 -0.72
C VAL A 310 2.96 17.50 -1.23
N ARG A 311 3.29 18.74 -1.63
CA ARG A 311 2.31 19.65 -2.25
C ARG A 311 1.73 19.09 -3.54
N GLU A 312 2.54 18.42 -4.36
CA GLU A 312 2.07 17.75 -5.58
C GLU A 312 1.08 16.63 -5.25
N CYS A 313 1.37 15.82 -4.23
CA CYS A 313 0.45 14.78 -3.77
C CYS A 313 -0.88 15.36 -3.26
N ILE A 314 -0.82 16.42 -2.43
CA ILE A 314 -2.01 17.12 -1.93
C ILE A 314 -2.82 17.69 -3.10
N SER A 315 -2.15 18.36 -4.05
CA SER A 315 -2.81 18.94 -5.22
C SER A 315 -3.51 17.88 -6.07
N ARG A 316 -2.92 16.70 -6.26
CA ARG A 316 -3.59 15.58 -6.95
C ARG A 316 -4.88 15.17 -6.23
N ILE A 317 -4.81 15.00 -4.92
CA ILE A 317 -5.98 14.61 -4.10
C ILE A 317 -7.07 15.69 -4.17
N ASP A 318 -6.71 16.97 -4.03
CA ASP A 318 -7.66 18.08 -4.08
C ASP A 318 -8.32 18.22 -5.47
N ASN A 319 -7.55 18.00 -6.53
CA ASN A 319 -8.07 17.95 -7.90
C ASN A 319 -9.07 16.81 -8.10
N VAL A 320 -8.91 15.68 -7.41
CA VAL A 320 -9.91 14.61 -7.41
C VAL A 320 -11.12 15.00 -6.57
N PHE A 321 -10.91 15.52 -5.37
CA PHE A 321 -11.98 15.93 -4.47
C PHE A 321 -12.93 16.94 -5.13
N SER A 322 -12.38 17.96 -5.79
CA SER A 322 -13.16 18.99 -6.49
C SER A 322 -14.07 18.45 -7.61
N LYS A 323 -13.75 17.28 -8.20
CA LYS A 323 -14.61 16.62 -9.20
C LYS A 323 -15.80 15.88 -8.58
N TYR A 324 -15.66 15.44 -7.32
CA TYR A 324 -16.61 14.54 -6.67
C TYR A 324 -17.10 15.11 -5.32
N VAL A 325 -17.28 16.42 -5.23
CA VAL A 325 -17.81 17.08 -4.04
C VAL A 325 -19.23 17.55 -4.28
N TYR A 326 -20.15 17.20 -3.39
CA TYR A 326 -21.44 17.87 -3.31
C TYR A 326 -21.30 19.11 -2.42
N GLN A 327 -21.46 20.29 -3.02
CA GLN A 327 -21.54 21.54 -2.26
C GLN A 327 -22.94 21.67 -1.68
N SER A 328 -23.06 21.46 -0.36
CA SER A 328 -24.26 21.90 0.34
C SER A 328 -24.30 23.43 0.23
N GLY A 329 -25.46 24.04 -0.04
CA GLY A 329 -25.59 25.49 -0.22
C GLY A 329 -25.31 26.35 1.04
N SER A 330 -24.62 25.79 2.05
CA SER A 330 -24.11 26.49 3.23
C SER A 330 -22.70 27.04 2.97
N GLU A 331 -22.31 28.14 3.62
CA GLU A 331 -20.97 28.74 3.49
C GLU A 331 -19.86 27.93 4.19
N SER A 332 -20.16 26.75 4.75
CA SER A 332 -19.23 25.93 5.52
C SER A 332 -18.73 24.75 4.70
N GLU A 333 -17.43 24.71 4.39
CA GLU A 333 -16.77 23.56 3.73
C GLU A 333 -16.93 22.24 4.50
N LYS A 334 -17.27 22.28 5.81
CA LYS A 334 -17.49 21.10 6.65
C LYS A 334 -18.76 20.30 6.30
N ASP A 335 -19.64 20.85 5.47
CA ASP A 335 -20.88 20.18 5.02
C ASP A 335 -20.72 19.54 3.62
N ASN A 336 -19.52 19.62 3.03
CA ASN A 336 -19.24 19.04 1.72
C ASN A 336 -19.09 17.52 1.82
N GLU A 337 -19.93 16.79 1.08
CA GLU A 337 -19.87 15.32 1.03
C GLU A 337 -19.01 14.87 -0.16
N PHE A 338 -18.01 14.03 0.09
CA PHE A 338 -17.24 13.37 -0.96
C PHE A 338 -18.05 12.22 -1.58
N LEU A 339 -18.46 12.39 -2.83
CA LEU A 339 -19.28 11.47 -3.63
C LEU A 339 -18.46 10.33 -4.22
N TYR A 340 -17.73 9.58 -3.38
CA TYR A 340 -16.92 8.44 -3.82
C TYR A 340 -17.72 7.36 -4.57
N GLN A 341 -19.04 7.31 -4.38
CA GLN A 341 -19.93 6.37 -5.07
C GLN A 341 -19.99 6.61 -6.59
N ASP A 342 -19.96 7.88 -7.01
CA ASP A 342 -19.92 8.22 -8.43
C ASP A 342 -18.59 7.80 -9.05
N MET A 343 -17.50 8.02 -8.32
CA MET A 343 -16.16 7.58 -8.68
C MET A 343 -16.07 6.06 -8.77
N LEU A 344 -16.58 5.34 -7.77
CA LEU A 344 -16.64 3.88 -7.75
C LEU A 344 -17.45 3.34 -8.93
N LYS A 345 -18.64 3.90 -9.20
CA LYS A 345 -19.47 3.48 -10.33
C LYS A 345 -18.76 3.68 -11.67
N LYS A 346 -18.08 4.82 -11.86
CA LYS A 346 -17.28 5.08 -13.05
C LYS A 346 -16.13 4.07 -13.20
N HIS A 347 -15.42 3.79 -12.11
CA HIS A 347 -14.36 2.79 -12.05
C HIS A 347 -14.87 1.39 -12.42
N GLU A 348 -15.94 0.93 -11.76
CA GLU A 348 -16.53 -0.39 -12.00
C GLU A 348 -16.92 -0.57 -13.48
N LEU A 349 -17.56 0.43 -14.08
CA LEU A 349 -17.94 0.39 -15.50
C LEU A 349 -16.72 0.29 -16.44
N SER A 350 -15.68 1.09 -16.18
CA SER A 350 -14.44 1.04 -16.99
C SER A 350 -13.71 -0.29 -16.85
N SER A 351 -13.67 -0.83 -15.63
CA SER A 351 -13.01 -2.11 -15.36
C SER A 351 -13.76 -3.27 -16.00
N GLU A 352 -15.09 -3.31 -15.83
CA GLU A 352 -15.95 -4.33 -16.41
C GLU A 352 -15.85 -4.37 -17.93
N GLU A 353 -15.80 -3.21 -18.59
CA GLU A 353 -15.62 -3.12 -20.05
C GLU A 353 -14.31 -3.75 -20.51
N LYS A 354 -13.21 -3.55 -19.77
CA LYS A 354 -11.88 -4.10 -20.10
C LYS A 354 -11.80 -5.60 -19.80
N TYR A 355 -12.25 -6.00 -18.62
CA TYR A 355 -12.22 -7.40 -18.15
C TYR A 355 -13.09 -8.31 -19.02
N SER A 356 -14.29 -7.84 -19.40
CA SER A 356 -15.26 -8.65 -20.15
C SER A 356 -14.94 -8.82 -21.64
N ARG A 357 -13.78 -8.32 -22.13
CA ARG A 357 -13.35 -8.50 -23.53
C ARG A 357 -12.97 -9.94 -23.85
N VAL A 358 -12.63 -10.73 -22.84
CA VAL A 358 -12.29 -12.14 -22.97
C VAL A 358 -13.10 -12.92 -21.94
N SER A 359 -13.68 -14.04 -22.35
CA SER A 359 -14.33 -14.98 -21.44
C SER A 359 -13.87 -16.40 -21.75
N LEU A 360 -13.77 -17.22 -20.70
CA LEU A 360 -13.39 -18.63 -20.79
C LEU A 360 -14.33 -19.44 -19.90
N ASP A 361 -15.09 -20.36 -20.51
CA ASP A 361 -15.95 -21.31 -19.81
C ASP A 361 -15.41 -22.72 -20.06
N LEU A 362 -14.92 -23.37 -18.99
CA LEU A 362 -14.40 -24.73 -19.01
C LEU A 362 -15.40 -25.76 -18.45
N GLY A 363 -16.66 -25.37 -18.26
CA GLY A 363 -17.72 -26.19 -17.69
C GLY A 363 -17.87 -26.02 -16.17
N ARG A 364 -19.12 -26.05 -15.71
CA ARG A 364 -19.47 -25.89 -14.29
C ARG A 364 -19.51 -27.24 -13.57
N GLN A 365 -18.84 -27.34 -12.43
CA GLN A 365 -19.34 -28.22 -11.37
C GLN A 365 -20.37 -27.44 -10.56
N ASN A 366 -21.53 -28.03 -10.29
CA ASN A 366 -22.57 -27.48 -9.40
C ASN A 366 -22.06 -27.47 -7.94
N SER A 367 -21.03 -26.68 -7.64
CA SER A 367 -20.46 -26.58 -6.30
C SER A 367 -20.89 -25.28 -5.64
N THR A 368 -21.26 -25.39 -4.36
CA THR A 368 -21.29 -24.28 -3.42
C THR A 368 -20.00 -23.46 -3.54
N ILE A 369 -20.12 -22.13 -3.48
CA ILE A 369 -18.96 -21.24 -3.43
C ILE A 369 -18.08 -21.66 -2.26
N VAL A 370 -16.78 -21.79 -2.51
CA VAL A 370 -15.76 -22.19 -1.53
C VAL A 370 -14.55 -21.29 -1.70
N SER A 371 -13.80 -21.08 -0.63
CA SER A 371 -12.59 -20.26 -0.65
C SER A 371 -11.54 -20.79 -1.63
N ASN A 372 -10.68 -19.89 -2.12
CA ASN A 372 -9.58 -20.25 -3.02
C ASN A 372 -8.64 -21.26 -2.36
N GLU A 373 -8.40 -21.16 -1.06
CA GLU A 373 -7.58 -22.11 -0.30
C GLU A 373 -8.23 -23.50 -0.24
N ALA A 374 -9.55 -23.55 -0.05
CA ALA A 374 -10.30 -24.81 -0.07
C ALA A 374 -10.27 -25.45 -1.47
N LEU A 375 -10.39 -24.66 -2.54
CA LEU A 375 -10.25 -25.12 -3.92
C LEU A 375 -8.85 -25.66 -4.21
N LEU A 376 -7.80 -24.90 -3.87
CA LEU A 376 -6.41 -25.32 -4.04
C LEU A 376 -6.09 -26.60 -3.26
N LYS A 377 -6.63 -26.74 -2.04
CA LYS A 377 -6.47 -27.96 -1.23
C LYS A 377 -7.15 -29.16 -1.88
N ARG A 378 -8.36 -29.00 -2.40
CA ARG A 378 -9.07 -30.06 -3.15
C ARG A 378 -8.29 -30.48 -4.38
N GLN A 379 -7.84 -29.52 -5.20
CA GLN A 379 -7.06 -29.80 -6.40
C GLN A 379 -5.75 -30.55 -6.11
N LYS A 380 -5.01 -30.16 -5.06
CA LYS A 380 -3.78 -30.86 -4.64
C LYS A 380 -4.05 -32.28 -4.13
N SER A 381 -5.25 -32.55 -3.61
CA SER A 381 -5.64 -33.87 -3.10
C SER A 381 -6.13 -34.82 -4.20
N GLU A 382 -6.61 -34.29 -5.33
CA GLU A 382 -7.03 -35.08 -6.48
C GLU A 382 -5.82 -35.57 -7.27
N LYS A 383 -5.45 -36.84 -7.07
CA LYS A 383 -4.30 -37.48 -7.74
C LYS A 383 -4.59 -37.95 -9.17
N ASN A 384 -5.85 -37.91 -9.60
CA ASN A 384 -6.26 -38.31 -10.94
C ASN A 384 -6.66 -37.06 -11.72
N ILE A 385 -5.70 -36.47 -12.43
CA ILE A 385 -5.99 -35.62 -13.57
C ILE A 385 -6.42 -36.58 -14.67
N VAL A 386 -7.68 -36.47 -15.13
CA VAL A 386 -8.23 -37.28 -16.23
C VAL A 386 -7.36 -37.17 -17.47
#